data_AF-A0A522A3P5-F1
#
_entry.id   AF-A0A522A3P5-F1
#
_cell.length_a   1.000
_cell.length_b   1.000
_cell.length_c   1.000
_cell.angle_alpha   90.00
_cell.angle_beta   90.00
_cell.angle_gamma   90.00
#
_symmetry.space_group_name_H-M   'P 1'
#
loop_
_entity.id
_entity.type
_entity.pdbx_description
1 polymer ?
#
loop_
_entity_poly.entity_id
_entity_poly.type
_entity_poly.pdbx_seq_one_letter_code
_entity_poly.pdbx_strand_id
1 'polypeptide(L)'
;MPMDKRSTMMVAEVVNPLSSKAFPRLWEAASPFLILIGSLFVYAAVRSLVLRIADGPPVGCLALEITTLVIAALALKVKYSHIPPLLRVLVRGIGVVLLIQIAFDAATVFFGPVGELPPPYSAFFRVGSAIGLAAGVLALRYPSFIIPTAIHYIAFRHQFNAASGIAVSETDYGSLLDIGLFVTIGALTTIISTRQDWMTRHMENPMGANILEKASSLIWACAVGAHLGNYLVSGWTKVRVGGADPFFWLLHNPTQTSILIGLERGDNPLAAWPWLV
;
A
#
# COMPACT_ATOMS: atom_id res chain seq x y z
N MET A 1 -66.24 15.85 25.18
CA MET A 1 -66.23 14.95 24.00
C MET A 1 -64.87 14.26 23.93
N PRO A 2 -64.78 12.96 24.20
CA PRO A 2 -63.52 12.24 24.11
C PRO A 2 -63.22 11.98 22.63
N MET A 3 -62.06 12.43 22.15
CA MET A 3 -61.58 12.11 20.80
C MET A 3 -61.42 10.60 20.68
N ASP A 4 -61.96 10.05 19.60
CA ASP A 4 -61.86 8.64 19.22
C ASP A 4 -60.38 8.24 19.06
N LYS A 5 -59.94 7.29 19.89
CA LYS A 5 -58.58 6.71 19.87
C LYS A 5 -58.21 6.11 18.51
N ARG A 6 -59.19 5.79 17.65
CA ARG A 6 -58.93 5.28 16.29
C ARG A 6 -58.33 6.33 15.35
N SER A 7 -58.73 7.59 15.51
CA SER A 7 -58.19 8.69 14.68
C SER A 7 -56.70 8.96 14.96
N THR A 8 -56.23 8.73 16.19
CA THR A 8 -54.82 8.94 16.56
C THR A 8 -53.91 7.81 16.08
N MET A 9 -54.43 6.58 15.97
CA MET A 9 -53.68 5.44 15.44
C MET A 9 -53.46 5.51 13.93
N MET A 10 -54.45 5.96 13.15
CA MET A 10 -54.27 6.08 11.69
C MET A 10 -53.27 7.17 11.28
N VAL A 11 -53.12 8.25 12.06
CA VAL A 11 -52.14 9.30 11.75
C VAL A 11 -50.71 8.86 12.07
N ALA A 12 -50.50 7.98 13.06
CA ALA A 12 -49.16 7.49 13.41
C ALA A 12 -48.60 6.48 12.38
N GLU A 13 -49.45 5.69 11.72
CA GLU A 13 -49.01 4.72 10.69
C GLU A 13 -48.72 5.36 9.33
N VAL A 14 -49.33 6.50 9.01
CA VAL A 14 -49.12 7.18 7.72
C VAL A 14 -47.84 8.05 7.72
N VAL A 15 -47.32 8.43 8.89
CA VAL A 15 -46.25 9.42 8.99
C VAL A 15 -44.83 8.84 8.84
N ASN A 16 -44.58 7.52 8.85
CA ASN A 16 -43.17 7.08 8.76
C ASN A 16 -42.74 5.75 8.10
N PRO A 17 -43.40 5.24 7.03
CA PRO A 17 -42.83 4.14 6.25
C PRO A 17 -41.66 4.58 5.35
N LEU A 18 -41.51 5.88 5.07
CA LEU A 18 -40.45 6.41 4.22
C LEU A 18 -39.11 6.60 4.94
N SER A 19 -39.08 7.02 6.22
CA SER A 19 -37.79 7.23 6.90
C SER A 19 -37.08 5.93 7.29
N SER A 20 -37.81 4.87 7.64
CA SER A 20 -37.21 3.60 8.10
C SER A 20 -36.51 2.82 6.98
N LYS A 21 -36.91 3.00 5.72
CA LYS A 21 -36.28 2.38 4.53
C LYS A 21 -35.36 3.31 3.75
N ALA A 22 -35.51 4.63 3.88
CA ALA A 22 -34.63 5.59 3.19
C ALA A 22 -33.22 5.58 3.76
N PHE A 23 -33.07 5.53 5.08
CA PHE A 23 -31.76 5.58 5.73
C PHE A 23 -30.85 4.38 5.37
N PRO A 24 -31.30 3.12 5.41
CA PRO A 24 -30.48 1.98 4.99
C PRO A 24 -30.04 2.05 3.53
N ARG A 25 -30.92 2.53 2.63
CA ARG A 25 -30.60 2.70 1.19
C ARG A 25 -29.59 3.81 0.94
N LEU A 26 -29.73 4.95 1.63
CA LEU A 26 -28.77 6.04 1.57
C LEU A 26 -27.41 5.59 2.09
N TRP A 27 -27.39 4.87 3.21
CA TRP A 27 -26.17 4.30 3.78
C TRP A 27 -25.49 3.32 2.83
N GLU A 28 -26.24 2.38 2.25
CA GLU A 28 -25.71 1.42 1.28
C GLU A 28 -25.13 2.10 0.03
N ALA A 29 -25.75 3.20 -0.42
CA ALA A 29 -25.26 3.99 -1.54
C ALA A 29 -24.01 4.82 -1.21
N ALA A 30 -23.96 5.44 -0.01
CA ALA A 30 -22.88 6.34 0.39
C ALA A 30 -21.66 5.62 0.97
N SER A 31 -21.85 4.48 1.64
CA SER A 31 -20.79 3.75 2.36
C SER A 31 -19.58 3.40 1.49
N PRO A 32 -19.74 2.91 0.25
CA PRO A 32 -18.59 2.62 -0.60
C PRO A 32 -17.69 3.84 -0.85
N PHE A 33 -18.30 5.02 -1.04
CA PHE A 33 -17.58 6.27 -1.24
C PHE A 33 -16.92 6.76 0.05
N LEU A 34 -17.61 6.65 1.19
CA LEU A 34 -17.03 6.98 2.50
C LEU A 34 -15.83 6.09 2.84
N ILE A 35 -15.90 4.80 2.52
CA ILE A 35 -14.79 3.86 2.67
C ILE A 35 -13.62 4.25 1.76
N LEU A 36 -13.89 4.59 0.49
CA LEU A 36 -12.86 5.07 -0.44
C LEU A 36 -12.16 6.34 0.10
N ILE A 37 -12.94 7.35 0.50
CA ILE A 37 -12.42 8.62 1.04
C ILE A 37 -11.61 8.36 2.32
N GLY A 38 -12.14 7.55 3.23
CA GLY A 38 -11.43 7.15 4.44
C GLY A 38 -10.11 6.43 4.13
N SER A 39 -10.11 5.54 3.14
CA SER A 39 -8.91 4.82 2.70
C SER A 39 -7.87 5.76 2.10
N LEU A 40 -8.28 6.74 1.29
CA LEU A 40 -7.40 7.78 0.76
C LEU A 40 -6.80 8.65 1.87
N PHE A 41 -7.61 9.04 2.86
CA PHE A 41 -7.14 9.85 3.99
C PHE A 41 -6.12 9.08 4.84
N VAL A 42 -6.41 7.82 5.19
CA VAL A 42 -5.47 6.96 5.92
C VAL A 42 -4.20 6.75 5.12
N TYR A 43 -4.30 6.47 3.82
CA TYR A 43 -3.14 6.35 2.94
C TYR A 43 -2.31 7.64 2.92
N ALA A 44 -2.92 8.81 2.73
CA ALA A 44 -2.21 10.08 2.69
C ALA A 44 -1.51 10.40 4.01
N ALA A 45 -2.17 10.12 5.13
CA ALA A 45 -1.59 10.29 6.47
C ALA A 45 -0.40 9.34 6.69
N VAL A 46 -0.56 8.05 6.37
CA VAL A 46 0.50 7.05 6.47
C VAL A 46 1.68 7.44 5.58
N ARG A 47 1.44 7.78 4.32
CA ARG A 47 2.49 8.18 3.37
C ARG A 47 3.28 9.39 3.86
N SER A 48 2.57 10.43 4.33
CA SER A 48 3.20 11.66 4.84
C SER A 48 4.06 11.38 6.08
N LEU A 49 3.57 10.52 6.97
CA LEU A 49 4.31 10.10 8.17
C LEU A 49 5.55 9.28 7.79
N VAL A 50 5.40 8.30 6.90
CA VAL A 50 6.48 7.42 6.45
C VAL A 50 7.58 8.23 5.81
N LEU A 51 7.28 9.13 4.87
CA LEU A 51 8.31 9.95 4.22
C LEU A 51 9.05 10.84 5.21
N ARG A 52 8.32 11.50 6.12
CA ARG A 52 8.95 12.33 7.17
C ARG A 52 9.94 11.54 8.03
N ILE A 53 9.61 10.29 8.36
CA ILE A 53 10.48 9.43 9.17
C ILE A 53 11.62 8.85 8.32
N ALA A 54 11.33 8.49 7.06
CA ALA A 54 12.30 7.92 6.11
C ALA A 54 13.41 8.90 5.75
N ASP A 55 13.13 10.22 5.74
CA ASP A 55 14.13 11.28 5.59
C ASP A 55 14.92 11.57 6.88
N GLY A 56 14.53 10.95 7.99
CA GLY A 56 15.13 11.11 9.31
C GLY A 56 16.30 10.14 9.58
N PRO A 57 16.67 9.98 10.86
CA PRO A 57 17.75 9.05 11.24
C PRO A 57 17.33 7.57 11.11
N PRO A 58 18.29 6.64 10.85
CA PRO A 58 18.01 5.20 10.70
C PRO A 58 17.26 4.56 11.88
N VAL A 59 17.50 5.05 13.10
CA VAL A 59 16.83 4.58 14.32
C VAL A 59 15.31 4.83 14.26
N GLY A 60 14.89 5.97 13.71
CA GLY A 60 13.47 6.29 13.52
C GLY A 60 12.80 5.37 12.50
N CYS A 61 13.52 5.04 11.43
CA CYS A 61 13.05 4.09 10.42
C CYS A 61 12.85 2.68 11.01
N LEU A 62 13.82 2.20 11.79
CA LEU A 62 13.71 0.89 12.46
C LEU A 62 12.54 0.86 13.45
N ALA A 63 12.35 1.94 14.23
CA ALA A 63 11.21 2.05 15.15
C ALA A 63 9.87 2.04 14.40
N LEU A 64 9.79 2.68 13.24
CA LEU A 64 8.61 2.68 12.37
C LEU A 64 8.31 1.28 11.84
N GLU A 65 9.32 0.52 11.40
CA GLU A 65 9.14 -0.86 10.93
C GLU A 65 8.60 -1.77 12.03
N ILE A 66 9.17 -1.70 13.24
CA ILE A 66 8.69 -2.48 14.39
C ILE A 66 7.23 -2.10 14.72
N THR A 67 6.93 -0.80 14.74
CA THR A 67 5.57 -0.30 15.03
C THR A 67 4.56 -0.78 14.00
N THR A 68 4.90 -0.70 12.71
CA THR A 68 4.02 -1.11 11.62
C THR A 68 3.84 -2.62 11.56
N LEU A 69 4.86 -3.40 11.97
CA LEU A 69 4.74 -4.85 12.15
C LEU A 69 3.73 -5.20 13.25
N VAL A 70 3.80 -4.53 14.40
CA VAL A 70 2.86 -4.70 15.51
C VAL A 70 1.43 -4.33 15.08
N ILE A 71 1.26 -3.20 14.39
CA ILE A 71 -0.04 -2.78 13.85
C ILE A 71 -0.57 -3.80 12.84
N ALA A 72 0.26 -4.29 11.93
CA ALA A 72 -0.12 -5.30 10.95
C ALA A 72 -0.57 -6.61 11.62
N ALA A 73 0.02 -6.96 12.76
CA ALA A 73 -0.35 -8.13 13.54
C ALA A 73 -1.78 -8.05 14.10
N LEU A 74 -2.29 -6.85 14.41
CA LEU A 74 -3.68 -6.65 14.85
C LEU A 74 -4.69 -7.12 13.79
N ALA A 75 -4.30 -7.12 12.52
CA ALA A 75 -5.11 -7.55 11.39
C ALA A 75 -4.83 -9.00 10.92
N LEU A 76 -4.14 -9.84 11.71
CA LEU A 76 -3.80 -11.24 11.34
C LEU A 76 -5.00 -12.13 10.95
N LYS A 77 -6.20 -11.80 11.46
CA LYS A 77 -7.41 -12.57 11.10
C LYS A 77 -7.91 -12.25 9.69
N VAL A 78 -7.45 -11.15 9.07
CA VAL A 78 -7.77 -10.81 7.68
C VAL A 78 -6.92 -11.69 6.76
N LYS A 79 -7.56 -12.47 5.90
CA LYS A 79 -6.92 -13.34 4.91
C LYS A 79 -7.27 -12.84 3.51
N TYR A 80 -6.45 -13.18 2.51
CA TYR A 80 -6.76 -12.86 1.11
C TYR A 80 -8.13 -13.33 0.64
N SER A 81 -8.64 -14.45 1.18
CA SER A 81 -9.99 -14.94 0.87
C SER A 81 -11.11 -13.96 1.24
N HIS A 82 -10.84 -12.99 2.12
CA HIS A 82 -11.79 -11.94 2.51
C HIS A 82 -11.78 -10.74 1.55
N ILE A 83 -10.75 -10.61 0.70
CA ILE A 83 -10.61 -9.50 -0.26
C ILE A 83 -11.29 -9.93 -1.57
N PRO A 84 -12.15 -9.10 -2.20
CA PRO A 84 -12.73 -9.40 -3.51
C PRO A 84 -11.67 -9.66 -4.61
N PRO A 85 -11.97 -10.48 -5.62
CA PRO A 85 -10.97 -10.99 -6.56
C PRO A 85 -10.10 -9.93 -7.24
N LEU A 86 -10.71 -8.86 -7.77
CA LEU A 86 -9.98 -7.80 -8.50
C LEU A 86 -8.92 -7.14 -7.63
N LEU A 87 -9.29 -6.72 -6.42
CA LEU A 87 -8.38 -6.08 -5.47
C LEU A 87 -7.36 -7.08 -4.91
N ARG A 88 -7.77 -8.33 -4.70
CA ARG A 88 -6.91 -9.40 -4.19
C ARG A 88 -5.71 -9.65 -5.10
N VAL A 89 -5.91 -9.65 -6.41
CA VAL A 89 -4.84 -9.85 -7.40
C VAL A 89 -3.80 -8.74 -7.29
N LEU A 90 -4.23 -7.47 -7.22
CA LEU A 90 -3.31 -6.34 -7.05
C LEU A 90 -2.53 -6.43 -5.74
N VAL A 91 -3.22 -6.59 -4.62
CA VAL A 91 -2.61 -6.65 -3.28
C VAL A 91 -1.58 -7.79 -3.24
N ARG A 92 -1.95 -9.00 -3.69
CA ARG A 92 -1.05 -10.16 -3.66
C ARG A 92 0.12 -10.02 -4.63
N GLY A 93 -0.15 -9.54 -5.85
CA GLY A 93 0.87 -9.36 -6.88
C GLY A 93 1.94 -8.38 -6.43
N ILE A 94 1.53 -7.21 -5.93
CA ILE A 94 2.45 -6.20 -5.39
C ILE A 94 3.21 -6.74 -4.18
N GLY A 95 2.53 -7.43 -3.25
CA GLY A 95 3.20 -8.04 -2.10
C GLY A 95 4.30 -9.04 -2.49
N VAL A 96 4.09 -9.87 -3.51
CA VAL A 96 5.09 -10.79 -4.05
C VAL A 96 6.26 -10.03 -4.67
N VAL A 97 6.00 -9.00 -5.48
CA VAL A 97 7.06 -8.19 -6.09
C VAL A 97 7.92 -7.51 -5.02
N LEU A 98 7.30 -6.95 -3.98
CA LEU A 98 8.03 -6.31 -2.88
C LEU A 98 8.87 -7.30 -2.09
N LEU A 99 8.35 -8.49 -1.78
CA LEU A 99 9.14 -9.54 -1.13
C LEU A 99 10.37 -9.90 -1.98
N ILE A 100 10.19 -10.07 -3.29
CA ILE A 100 11.30 -10.39 -4.20
C ILE A 100 12.34 -9.26 -4.21
N GLN A 101 11.91 -8.00 -4.34
CA GLN A 101 12.83 -6.85 -4.32
C GLN A 101 13.64 -6.79 -3.03
N ILE A 102 12.98 -6.92 -1.87
CA ILE A 102 13.67 -6.92 -0.57
C ILE A 102 14.60 -8.13 -0.45
N ALA A 103 14.24 -9.31 -0.96
CA ALA A 103 15.12 -10.48 -0.95
C ALA A 103 16.42 -10.25 -1.72
N PHE A 104 16.35 -9.59 -2.87
CA PHE A 104 17.54 -9.23 -3.64
C PHE A 104 18.36 -8.15 -2.94
N ASP A 105 17.74 -7.06 -2.47
CA ASP A 105 18.46 -5.99 -1.77
C ASP A 105 19.08 -6.47 -0.45
N ALA A 106 18.38 -7.33 0.29
CA ALA A 106 18.88 -7.91 1.53
C ALA A 106 20.10 -8.80 1.29
N ALA A 107 20.14 -9.55 0.17
CA ALA A 107 21.33 -10.33 -0.19
C ALA A 107 22.55 -9.42 -0.35
N THR A 108 22.40 -8.28 -1.02
CA THR A 108 23.46 -7.26 -1.09
C THR A 108 23.88 -6.75 0.28
N VAL A 109 22.94 -6.54 1.21
CA VAL A 109 23.25 -6.03 2.55
C VAL A 109 23.95 -7.06 3.43
N PHE A 110 23.56 -8.33 3.35
CA PHE A 110 24.12 -9.39 4.17
C PHE A 110 25.47 -9.90 3.64
N PHE A 111 25.71 -9.80 2.34
CA PHE A 111 26.92 -10.31 1.69
C PHE A 111 27.83 -9.21 1.11
N GLY A 112 27.41 -7.95 1.14
CA GLY A 112 28.18 -6.79 0.66
C GLY A 112 28.76 -5.90 1.77
N PRO A 113 29.44 -4.80 1.40
CA PRO A 113 30.19 -3.93 2.33
C PRO A 113 29.31 -3.11 3.28
N VAL A 114 27.98 -3.26 3.24
CA VAL A 114 27.04 -2.59 4.15
C VAL A 114 27.32 -2.93 5.63
N GLY A 115 27.98 -4.07 5.89
CA GLY A 115 28.51 -4.41 7.22
C GLY A 115 29.58 -3.47 7.77
N GLU A 116 30.19 -2.65 6.92
CA GLU A 116 31.22 -1.68 7.27
C GLU A 116 30.63 -0.29 7.59
N LEU A 117 29.32 -0.09 7.39
CA LEU A 117 28.67 1.16 7.74
C LEU A 117 28.66 1.37 9.26
N PRO A 118 28.93 2.61 9.73
CA PRO A 118 28.89 2.91 11.15
C PRO A 118 27.46 2.74 11.69
N PRO A 119 27.29 2.27 12.94
CA PRO A 119 26.02 2.41 13.64
C PRO A 119 25.57 3.88 13.62
N PRO A 120 24.30 4.20 13.32
CA PRO A 120 23.13 3.30 13.34
C PRO A 120 22.74 2.67 11.99
N TYR A 121 23.43 2.96 10.88
CA TYR A 121 23.05 2.48 9.55
C TYR A 121 23.14 0.96 9.42
N SER A 122 24.22 0.36 9.90
CA SER A 122 24.41 -1.11 9.86
C SER A 122 23.33 -1.86 10.63
N ALA A 123 22.83 -1.32 11.74
CA ALA A 123 21.73 -1.90 12.50
C ALA A 123 20.42 -1.84 11.71
N PHE A 124 20.10 -0.69 11.11
CA PHE A 124 18.90 -0.53 10.29
C PHE A 124 18.91 -1.47 9.08
N PHE A 125 20.00 -1.49 8.29
CA PHE A 125 20.03 -2.35 7.10
C PHE A 125 19.98 -3.84 7.45
N ARG A 126 20.67 -4.30 8.50
CA ARG A 126 20.64 -5.74 8.86
C ARG A 126 19.33 -6.14 9.52
N VAL A 127 18.95 -5.44 10.58
CA VAL A 127 17.75 -5.80 11.37
C VAL A 127 16.49 -5.42 10.62
N GLY A 128 16.46 -4.24 10.01
CA GLY A 128 15.33 -3.78 9.22
C GLY A 128 15.08 -4.67 8.01
N SER A 129 16.10 -5.06 7.23
CA SER A 129 15.89 -6.00 6.12
C SER A 129 15.45 -7.38 6.58
N ALA A 130 15.91 -7.87 7.74
CA ALA A 130 15.37 -9.10 8.32
C ALA A 130 13.88 -8.97 8.68
N ILE A 131 13.48 -7.84 9.28
CA ILE A 131 12.06 -7.54 9.59
C ILE A 131 11.24 -7.42 8.30
N GLY A 132 11.73 -6.69 7.30
CA GLY A 132 11.11 -6.51 6.00
C GLY A 132 10.91 -7.84 5.26
N LEU A 133 11.90 -8.72 5.29
CA LEU A 133 11.79 -10.08 4.73
C LEU A 133 10.76 -10.93 5.47
N ALA A 134 10.82 -10.95 6.80
CA ALA A 134 9.85 -11.69 7.61
C ALA A 134 8.42 -11.18 7.34
N ALA A 135 8.23 -9.86 7.28
CA ALA A 135 6.97 -9.24 6.90
C ALA A 135 6.53 -9.65 5.49
N GLY A 136 7.43 -9.62 4.50
CA GLY A 136 7.13 -10.01 3.12
C GLY A 136 6.73 -11.48 3.00
N VAL A 137 7.36 -12.37 3.75
CA VAL A 137 6.97 -13.79 3.81
C VAL A 137 5.58 -13.94 4.45
N LEU A 138 5.33 -13.24 5.55
CA LEU A 138 4.00 -13.22 6.18
C LEU A 138 2.93 -12.62 5.26
N ALA A 139 3.32 -11.66 4.41
CA ALA A 139 2.45 -11.01 3.42
C ALA A 139 1.93 -11.98 2.37
N LEU A 140 2.59 -13.12 2.13
CA LEU A 140 2.07 -14.19 1.26
C LEU A 140 0.76 -14.79 1.80
N ARG A 141 0.57 -14.76 3.11
CA ARG A 141 -0.61 -15.31 3.78
C ARG A 141 -1.56 -14.23 4.27
N TYR A 142 -1.02 -13.15 4.82
CA TYR A 142 -1.77 -12.12 5.53
C TYR A 142 -1.55 -10.76 4.85
N PRO A 143 -2.55 -10.19 4.16
CA PRO A 143 -2.39 -8.97 3.38
C PRO A 143 -1.94 -7.76 4.20
N SER A 144 -2.21 -7.72 5.51
CA SER A 144 -1.78 -6.61 6.38
C SER A 144 -0.26 -6.44 6.45
N PHE A 145 0.51 -7.52 6.24
CA PHE A 145 1.96 -7.47 6.29
C PHE A 145 2.59 -6.85 5.04
N ILE A 146 1.82 -6.56 3.99
CA ILE A 146 2.30 -5.74 2.87
C ILE A 146 2.65 -4.33 3.34
N ILE A 147 1.94 -3.78 4.34
CA ILE A 147 2.21 -2.43 4.86
C ILE A 147 3.63 -2.32 5.42
N PRO A 148 4.06 -3.11 6.43
CA PRO A 148 5.43 -3.04 6.93
C PRO A 148 6.45 -3.41 5.84
N THR A 149 6.13 -4.31 4.91
CA THR A 149 7.01 -4.65 3.78
C THR A 149 7.27 -3.43 2.88
N ALA A 150 6.21 -2.73 2.47
CA ALA A 150 6.31 -1.53 1.65
C ALA A 150 7.01 -0.37 2.39
N ILE A 151 6.69 -0.18 3.68
CA ILE A 151 7.31 0.86 4.50
C ILE A 151 8.81 0.61 4.68
N HIS A 152 9.22 -0.65 4.93
CA HIS A 152 10.63 -1.02 4.95
C HIS A 152 11.31 -0.63 3.64
N TYR A 153 10.71 -0.97 2.50
CA TYR A 153 11.32 -0.68 1.20
C TYR A 153 11.45 0.83 0.92
N ILE A 154 10.45 1.64 1.32
CA ILE A 154 10.56 3.10 1.27
C ILE A 154 11.74 3.57 2.14
N ALA A 155 11.75 3.20 3.42
CA ALA A 155 12.79 3.61 4.35
C ALA A 155 14.18 3.15 3.87
N PHE A 156 14.29 1.93 3.37
CA PHE A 156 15.51 1.36 2.82
C PHE A 156 16.09 2.24 1.71
N ARG A 157 15.28 2.63 0.73
CA ARG A 157 15.75 3.45 -0.40
C ARG A 157 16.16 4.86 0.05
N HIS A 158 15.43 5.50 0.96
CA HIS A 158 15.82 6.82 1.50
C HIS A 158 17.12 6.75 2.30
N GLN A 159 17.25 5.77 3.19
CA GLN A 159 18.46 5.58 3.99
C GLN A 159 19.65 5.14 3.14
N PHE A 160 19.42 4.36 2.08
CA PHE A 160 20.47 4.00 1.13
C PHE A 160 20.96 5.22 0.35
N ASN A 161 20.06 6.08 -0.14
CA ASN A 161 20.44 7.34 -0.78
C ASN A 161 21.25 8.23 0.17
N ALA A 162 20.83 8.33 1.44
CA ALA A 162 21.53 9.11 2.46
C ALA A 162 22.92 8.55 2.81
N ALA A 163 23.05 7.22 2.88
CA ALA A 163 24.31 6.55 3.23
C ALA A 163 25.30 6.49 2.06
N SER A 164 24.82 6.26 0.84
CA SER A 164 25.67 6.11 -0.36
C SER A 164 25.97 7.44 -1.06
N GLY A 165 25.13 8.46 -0.88
CA GLY A 165 25.18 9.69 -1.67
C GLY A 165 24.68 9.53 -3.11
N ILE A 166 24.20 8.35 -3.50
CA ILE A 166 23.76 8.06 -4.88
C ILE A 166 22.23 8.07 -4.94
N ALA A 167 21.67 9.13 -5.50
CA ALA A 167 20.23 9.31 -5.61
C ALA A 167 19.57 8.26 -6.54
N VAL A 168 18.80 7.32 -5.96
CA VAL A 168 17.77 6.57 -6.72
C VAL A 168 16.57 7.47 -6.92
N SER A 169 16.04 7.49 -8.15
CA SER A 169 14.79 8.18 -8.39
C SER A 169 13.63 7.46 -7.71
N GLU A 170 12.86 8.19 -6.91
CA GLU A 170 11.58 7.71 -6.38
C GLU A 170 10.63 7.27 -7.51
N THR A 171 10.81 7.74 -8.74
CA THR A 171 9.92 7.36 -9.85
C THR A 171 10.01 5.89 -10.24
N ASP A 172 11.12 5.21 -9.92
CA ASP A 172 11.36 3.81 -10.31
C ASP A 172 10.58 2.82 -9.42
N TYR A 173 10.28 3.19 -8.18
CA TYR A 173 9.61 2.32 -7.21
C TYR A 173 8.40 2.95 -6.52
N GLY A 174 8.32 4.27 -6.48
CA GLY A 174 7.35 5.02 -5.69
C GLY A 174 5.91 4.74 -6.12
N SER A 175 5.65 4.65 -7.43
CA SER A 175 4.30 4.34 -7.92
C SER A 175 3.81 2.94 -7.51
N LEU A 176 4.70 1.93 -7.51
CA LEU A 176 4.39 0.59 -7.04
C LEU A 176 4.04 0.58 -5.55
N LEU A 177 4.84 1.31 -4.75
CA LEU A 177 4.65 1.40 -3.30
C LEU A 177 3.40 2.19 -2.93
N ASP A 178 3.15 3.31 -3.61
CA ASP A 178 1.98 4.16 -3.42
C ASP A 178 0.69 3.39 -3.74
N ILE A 179 0.65 2.71 -4.89
CA ILE A 179 -0.47 1.84 -5.25
C ILE A 179 -0.59 0.69 -4.25
N GLY A 180 0.51 0.02 -3.91
CA GLY A 180 0.56 -1.12 -2.99
C GLY A 180 0.02 -0.80 -1.61
N LEU A 181 0.47 0.32 -1.02
CA LEU A 181 -0.01 0.83 0.25
C LEU A 181 -1.48 1.22 0.16
N PHE A 182 -1.89 1.96 -0.87
CA PHE A 182 -3.28 2.38 -1.04
C PHE A 182 -4.23 1.19 -1.17
N VAL A 183 -3.94 0.21 -2.04
CA VAL A 183 -4.82 -0.95 -2.22
C VAL A 183 -4.87 -1.84 -0.99
N THR A 184 -3.77 -1.96 -0.25
CA THR A 184 -3.72 -2.75 0.99
C THR A 184 -4.51 -2.07 2.10
N ILE A 185 -4.29 -0.77 2.32
CA ILE A 185 -5.06 0.03 3.28
C ILE A 185 -6.54 0.01 2.91
N GLY A 186 -6.86 0.24 1.63
CA GLY A 186 -8.24 0.19 1.14
C GLY A 186 -8.91 -1.16 1.37
N ALA A 187 -8.21 -2.27 1.09
CA ALA A 187 -8.73 -3.61 1.36
C ALA A 187 -9.00 -3.83 2.86
N LEU A 188 -8.07 -3.44 3.73
CA LEU A 188 -8.21 -3.58 5.18
C LEU A 188 -9.35 -2.71 5.72
N THR A 189 -9.39 -1.42 5.36
CA THR A 189 -10.45 -0.50 5.74
C THR A 189 -11.81 -1.04 5.31
N THR A 190 -11.94 -1.49 4.05
CA THR A 190 -13.19 -2.07 3.56
C THR A 190 -13.61 -3.28 4.39
N ILE A 191 -12.71 -4.24 4.62
CA ILE A 191 -13.03 -5.46 5.38
C ILE A 191 -13.40 -5.13 6.83
N ILE A 192 -12.69 -4.22 7.48
CA ILE A 192 -12.96 -3.81 8.86
C ILE A 192 -14.30 -3.08 8.95
N SER A 193 -14.61 -2.20 8.01
CA SER A 193 -15.85 -1.43 7.99
C SER A 193 -17.09 -2.25 7.62
N THR A 194 -16.96 -3.29 6.79
CA THR A 194 -18.12 -4.08 6.33
C THR A 194 -18.34 -5.38 7.09
N ARG A 195 -17.33 -5.90 7.80
CA ARG A 195 -17.49 -7.08 8.65
C ARG A 195 -17.84 -6.68 10.09
N GLN A 196 -19.12 -6.37 10.29
CA GLN A 196 -19.71 -6.19 11.63
C GLN A 196 -19.63 -7.48 12.49
N ASP A 197 -19.52 -8.65 11.84
CA ASP A 197 -19.64 -9.97 12.46
C ASP A 197 -18.34 -10.64 12.92
N TRP A 198 -17.32 -9.88 13.34
CA TRP A 198 -16.22 -10.52 14.09
C TRP A 198 -16.69 -11.13 15.43
N MET A 199 -17.86 -10.73 15.93
CA MET A 199 -18.52 -11.32 17.11
C MET A 199 -19.76 -12.17 16.80
N THR A 200 -20.51 -11.91 15.73
CA THR A 200 -21.80 -12.56 15.43
C THR A 200 -21.74 -13.44 14.18
N ARG A 201 -21.06 -14.59 14.30
CA ARG A 201 -20.70 -15.53 13.20
C ARG A 201 -21.85 -16.18 12.37
N HIS A 202 -23.11 -15.78 12.51
CA HIS A 202 -24.23 -16.64 12.08
C HIS A 202 -25.28 -16.01 11.16
N MET A 203 -25.11 -14.78 10.67
CA MET A 203 -26.05 -14.21 9.69
C MET A 203 -25.31 -13.66 8.48
N GLU A 204 -25.64 -14.18 7.29
CA GLU A 204 -25.25 -13.55 6.04
C GLU A 204 -25.88 -12.15 6.00
N ASN A 205 -25.06 -11.10 6.03
CA ASN A 205 -25.51 -9.73 5.86
C ASN A 205 -25.32 -9.32 4.38
N PRO A 206 -26.34 -9.47 3.51
CA PRO A 206 -26.23 -9.18 2.09
C PRO A 206 -25.89 -7.70 1.80
N MET A 207 -26.28 -6.77 2.68
CA MET A 207 -25.93 -5.35 2.56
C MET A 207 -24.42 -5.15 2.73
N GLY A 208 -23.81 -5.82 3.71
CA GLY A 208 -22.35 -5.77 3.93
C GLY A 208 -21.55 -6.34 2.76
N ALA A 209 -22.06 -7.38 2.10
CA ALA A 209 -21.44 -7.96 0.91
C ALA A 209 -21.46 -6.99 -0.29
N ASN A 210 -22.59 -6.32 -0.54
CA ASN A 210 -22.71 -5.33 -1.62
C ASN A 210 -21.79 -4.12 -1.39
N ILE A 211 -21.72 -3.62 -0.16
CA ILE A 211 -20.82 -2.51 0.20
C ILE A 211 -19.35 -2.93 0.00
N LEU A 212 -18.97 -4.13 0.45
CA LEU A 212 -17.61 -4.67 0.29
C LEU A 212 -17.20 -4.72 -1.18
N GLU A 213 -18.07 -5.25 -2.05
CA GLU A 213 -17.80 -5.36 -3.48
C GLU A 213 -17.68 -4.00 -4.16
N LYS A 214 -18.63 -3.09 -3.92
CA LYS A 214 -18.62 -1.74 -4.48
C LYS A 214 -17.41 -0.93 -4.02
N ALA A 215 -17.10 -0.93 -2.72
CA ALA A 215 -15.97 -0.22 -2.17
C ALA A 215 -14.64 -0.76 -2.75
N SER A 216 -14.50 -2.08 -2.81
CA SER A 216 -13.30 -2.72 -3.37
C SER A 216 -13.13 -2.41 -4.86
N SER A 217 -14.23 -2.33 -5.62
CA SER A 217 -14.21 -1.97 -7.04
C SER A 217 -13.81 -0.51 -7.25
N LEU A 218 -14.30 0.40 -6.41
CA LEU A 218 -13.90 1.80 -6.42
C LEU A 218 -12.41 1.97 -6.09
N ILE A 219 -11.91 1.29 -5.06
CA ILE A 219 -10.48 1.29 -4.70
C ILE A 219 -9.63 0.76 -5.85
N TRP A 220 -10.04 -0.35 -6.47
CA TRP A 220 -9.37 -0.91 -7.64
C TRP A 220 -9.35 0.09 -8.81
N ALA A 221 -10.48 0.73 -9.12
CA ALA A 221 -10.58 1.70 -10.21
C ALA A 221 -9.67 2.91 -9.95
N CYS A 222 -9.62 3.42 -8.72
CA CYS A 222 -8.70 4.49 -8.33
C CYS A 222 -7.24 4.07 -8.45
N ALA A 223 -6.88 2.85 -8.04
CA ALA A 223 -5.52 2.33 -8.17
C ALA A 223 -5.08 2.20 -9.63
N VAL A 224 -5.94 1.67 -10.50
CA VAL A 224 -5.70 1.58 -11.95
C VAL A 224 -5.59 2.98 -12.56
N GLY A 225 -6.51 3.88 -12.23
CA GLY A 225 -6.49 5.27 -12.70
C GLY A 225 -5.21 6.00 -12.31
N ALA A 226 -4.75 5.85 -11.06
CA ALA A 226 -3.50 6.41 -10.58
C ALA A 226 -2.28 5.83 -11.32
N HIS A 227 -2.27 4.52 -11.57
CA HIS A 227 -1.20 3.85 -12.32
C HIS A 227 -1.11 4.34 -13.78
N LEU A 228 -2.24 4.41 -14.47
CA LEU A 228 -2.31 4.94 -15.84
C LEU A 228 -1.94 6.42 -15.90
N GLY A 229 -2.37 7.21 -14.92
CA GLY A 229 -1.98 8.61 -14.77
C GLY A 229 -0.47 8.76 -14.60
N ASN A 230 0.17 7.90 -13.81
CA ASN A 230 1.63 7.90 -13.66
C ASN A 230 2.34 7.60 -14.98
N TYR A 231 1.87 6.62 -15.77
CA TYR A 231 2.44 6.37 -17.10
C TYR A 231 2.26 7.54 -18.06
N LEU A 232 1.10 8.20 -18.04
CA LEU A 232 0.85 9.38 -18.87
C LEU A 232 1.82 10.51 -18.53
N VAL A 233 1.99 10.82 -17.24
CA VAL A 233 2.91 11.87 -16.77
C VAL A 233 4.37 11.50 -17.05
N SER A 234 4.76 10.23 -16.87
CA SER A 234 6.09 9.74 -17.20
C SER A 234 6.37 9.87 -18.70
N GLY A 235 5.44 9.45 -19.56
CA GLY A 235 5.54 9.60 -21.01
C GLY A 235 5.65 11.06 -21.43
N TRP A 236 4.81 11.93 -20.88
CA TRP A 236 4.87 13.37 -21.12
C TRP A 236 6.21 13.98 -20.73
N THR A 237 6.75 13.61 -19.57
CA THR A 237 8.07 14.08 -19.11
C THR A 237 9.17 13.67 -20.08
N LYS A 238 9.15 12.41 -20.57
CA LYS A 238 10.13 11.91 -21.53
C LYS A 238 10.09 12.66 -22.86
N VAL A 239 8.89 12.96 -23.37
CA VAL A 239 8.71 13.79 -24.57
C VAL A 239 9.26 15.20 -24.33
N ARG A 240 8.97 15.82 -23.17
CA ARG A 240 9.50 17.15 -22.82
C ARG A 240 11.01 17.18 -22.74
N VAL A 241 11.66 16.16 -22.17
CA VAL A 241 13.13 16.07 -22.08
C VAL A 241 13.77 16.05 -23.47
N GLY A 242 13.12 15.44 -24.46
CA GLY A 242 13.58 15.45 -25.85
C GLY A 242 13.44 16.80 -26.56
N GLY A 243 12.64 17.73 -26.03
CA GLY A 243 12.45 19.06 -26.61
C GLY A 243 11.96 19.00 -28.06
N ALA A 244 12.82 19.43 -29.00
CA ALA A 244 12.53 19.38 -30.44
C ALA A 244 12.58 17.96 -31.03
N ASP A 245 13.20 16.99 -30.33
CA ASP A 245 13.26 15.58 -30.71
C ASP A 245 12.42 14.74 -29.74
N PRO A 246 11.12 14.52 -30.01
CA PRO A 246 10.23 13.78 -29.11
C PRO A 246 10.60 12.30 -28.95
N PHE A 247 11.46 11.76 -29.83
CA PHE A 247 11.96 10.39 -29.75
C PHE A 247 13.32 10.28 -29.08
N PHE A 248 13.92 11.41 -28.67
CA PHE A 248 15.26 11.45 -28.09
C PHE A 248 15.42 10.44 -26.95
N TRP A 249 14.49 10.43 -25.99
CA TRP A 249 14.52 9.48 -24.88
C TRP A 249 14.42 8.02 -25.34
N LEU A 250 13.61 7.71 -26.36
CA LEU A 250 13.47 6.33 -26.85
C LEU A 250 14.74 5.84 -27.55
N LEU A 251 15.37 6.70 -28.34
CA LEU A 251 16.50 6.34 -29.20
C LEU A 251 17.86 6.50 -28.52
N HIS A 252 17.96 7.34 -27.49
CA HIS A 252 19.23 7.72 -26.87
C HIS A 252 19.27 7.51 -25.36
N ASN A 253 18.24 6.92 -24.74
CA ASN A 253 18.31 6.60 -23.31
C ASN A 253 19.37 5.53 -23.06
N PRO A 254 20.45 5.85 -22.33
CA PRO A 254 21.53 4.91 -22.09
C PRO A 254 21.17 3.98 -20.93
N THR A 255 20.14 3.16 -21.10
CA THR A 255 19.70 2.18 -20.09
C THR A 255 20.80 1.20 -19.70
N GLN A 256 21.77 0.95 -20.59
CA GLN A 256 22.99 0.20 -20.26
C GLN A 256 23.80 0.81 -19.11
N THR A 257 23.76 2.13 -18.93
CA THR A 257 24.46 2.82 -17.85
C THR A 257 23.83 2.53 -16.50
N SER A 258 22.54 2.21 -16.44
CA SER A 258 21.87 1.80 -15.19
C SER A 258 22.45 0.50 -14.62
N ILE A 259 22.94 -0.41 -15.47
CA ILE A 259 23.61 -1.64 -15.02
C ILE A 259 24.94 -1.30 -14.34
N LEU A 260 25.74 -0.43 -14.97
CA LEU A 260 27.04 0.02 -14.44
C LEU A 260 26.86 0.78 -13.12
N ILE A 261 25.88 1.70 -13.06
CA ILE A 261 25.53 2.44 -11.85
C ILE A 261 25.11 1.46 -10.74
N GLY A 262 24.26 0.47 -11.05
CA GLY A 262 23.85 -0.53 -10.06
C GLY A 262 25.01 -1.40 -9.56
N LEU A 263 25.97 -1.74 -10.42
CA LEU A 263 27.17 -2.48 -10.03
C LEU A 263 28.07 -1.64 -9.11
N GLU A 264 28.29 -0.37 -9.45
CA GLU A 264 29.09 0.58 -8.64
C GLU A 264 28.45 0.85 -7.27
N ARG A 265 27.11 0.95 -7.24
CA ARG A 265 26.32 1.09 -6.01
C ARG A 265 26.32 -0.17 -5.14
N GLY A 266 26.66 -1.32 -5.71
CA GLY A 266 26.55 -2.63 -5.07
C GLY A 266 25.11 -3.16 -4.95
N ASP A 267 24.07 -2.39 -5.31
CA ASP A 267 22.66 -2.81 -5.22
C ASP A 267 22.17 -3.59 -6.45
N ASN A 268 23.03 -3.80 -7.44
CA ASN A 268 22.79 -4.80 -8.47
C ASN A 268 22.95 -6.21 -7.86
N PRO A 269 21.98 -7.12 -8.04
CA PRO A 269 22.07 -8.49 -7.53
C PRO A 269 23.27 -9.28 -8.09
N LEU A 270 23.87 -8.83 -9.20
CA LEU A 270 25.12 -9.38 -9.75
C LEU A 270 26.38 -8.82 -9.06
N ALA A 271 26.30 -7.73 -8.31
CA ALA A 271 27.46 -7.13 -7.64
C ALA A 271 28.06 -8.03 -6.55
N ALA A 272 27.26 -8.94 -5.97
CA ALA A 272 27.72 -9.93 -5.01
C ALA A 272 28.11 -11.28 -5.64
N TRP A 273 28.19 -11.36 -6.97
CA TRP A 273 28.43 -12.63 -7.64
C TRP A 273 29.89 -13.09 -7.50
N PRO A 274 30.19 -14.32 -7.03
CA PRO A 274 31.54 -14.75 -6.61
C PRO A 274 32.67 -14.65 -7.64
N TRP A 275 32.35 -14.49 -8.94
CA TRP A 275 33.33 -14.36 -10.02
C TRP A 275 33.44 -12.94 -10.58
N LEU A 276 32.65 -11.99 -10.06
CA LEU A 276 32.66 -10.57 -10.45
C LEU A 276 33.34 -9.67 -9.41
N VAL A 277 33.73 -10.22 -8.25
CA VAL A 277 34.42 -9.53 -7.14
C VAL A 277 35.87 -10.00 -7.06
#